data_AF-A0A956M0G0-F1
#
_entry.id   AF-A0A956M0G0-F1
#
_cell.length_a   1.000
_cell.length_b   1.000
_cell.length_c   1.000
_cell.angle_alpha   90.00
_cell.angle_beta   90.00
_cell.angle_gamma   90.00
#
_symmetry.space_group_name_H-M   'P 1'
#
loop_
_entity.id
_entity.type
_entity.pdbx_description
1 polymer ?
#
loop_
_entity_poly.entity_id
_entity_poly.type
_entity_poly.pdbx_seq_one_letter_code
_entity_poly.pdbx_strand_id
1 'polypeptide(L)'
;MIAERPTVAHLVTPYLFLTGSWIHSQLAHARRTRPVVITQSVEHRDVFPFEQVHDLSGRTPKPIALLSKYLRGHYPEAPYRRVLEDESVR
;
A
#
# COMPACT_ATOMS: atom_id res chain seq x y z
N MET A 1 0.98 22.86 18.66
CA MET A 1 1.06 22.33 17.29
C MET A 1 1.28 20.84 17.40
N ILE A 2 0.39 20.00 16.88
CA ILE A 2 0.64 18.57 16.78
C ILE A 2 1.65 18.42 15.65
N ALA A 3 2.88 18.00 15.95
CA ALA A 3 3.86 17.71 14.90
C ALA A 3 3.28 16.65 13.97
N GLU A 4 3.40 16.88 12.67
CA GLU A 4 2.90 15.98 11.64
C GLU A 4 3.61 14.63 11.76
N ARG A 5 2.84 13.53 11.78
CA ARG A 5 3.39 12.20 11.97
C ARG A 5 4.08 11.74 10.68
N PRO A 6 5.26 11.09 10.75
CA PRO A 6 5.93 10.61 9.54
C PRO A 6 5.07 9.62 8.77
N THR A 7 4.99 9.82 7.45
CA THR A 7 4.32 8.90 6.52
C THR A 7 5.14 7.64 6.33
N VAL A 8 4.50 6.47 6.44
CA VAL A 8 5.15 5.17 6.19
C VAL A 8 4.33 4.38 5.18
N ALA A 9 4.93 4.03 4.04
CA ALA A 9 4.29 3.18 3.05
C ALA A 9 4.46 1.69 3.37
N HIS A 10 3.36 0.97 3.32
CA HIS A 10 3.29 -0.48 3.43
C HIS A 10 3.01 -1.09 2.06
N LEU A 11 3.97 -1.85 1.54
CA LEU A 11 3.85 -2.56 0.26
C LEU A 11 3.24 -3.94 0.50
N VAL A 12 1.94 -4.08 0.28
CA VAL A 12 1.19 -5.31 0.60
C VAL A 12 0.34 -5.69 -0.60
N THR A 13 0.46 -6.91 -1.12
CA THR A 13 -0.31 -7.36 -2.30
C THR A 13 -0.65 -8.85 -2.20
N PRO A 14 -1.94 -9.24 -2.20
CA PRO A 14 -3.11 -8.36 -2.08
C PRO A 14 -3.18 -7.71 -0.69
N TYR A 15 -3.79 -6.52 -0.59
CA TYR A 15 -4.16 -5.95 0.71
C TYR A 15 -5.58 -6.39 1.10
N LEU A 16 -5.83 -6.60 2.39
CA LEU A 16 -7.13 -7.04 2.96
C LEU A 16 -7.59 -8.46 2.60
N PHE A 17 -6.65 -9.39 2.37
CA PHE A 17 -6.96 -10.81 2.27
C PHE A 17 -7.44 -11.37 3.63
N LEU A 18 -8.27 -12.42 3.64
CA LEU A 18 -8.96 -12.91 4.84
C LEU A 18 -8.05 -13.21 6.05
N THR A 19 -6.86 -13.76 5.81
CA THR A 19 -5.89 -14.06 6.87
C THR A 19 -4.94 -12.88 7.18
N GLY A 20 -5.12 -11.75 6.52
CA GLY A 20 -4.33 -10.52 6.64
C GLY A 20 -4.82 -9.52 7.68
N SER A 21 -5.77 -9.92 8.54
CA SER A 21 -6.35 -9.08 9.60
C SER A 21 -5.31 -8.48 10.56
N TRP A 22 -4.16 -9.13 10.72
CA TRP A 22 -3.04 -8.63 11.53
C TRP A 22 -2.41 -7.36 10.94
N ILE A 23 -2.30 -7.25 9.60
CA ILE A 23 -1.79 -6.04 8.94
C ILE A 23 -2.77 -4.89 9.17
N HIS A 24 -4.07 -5.15 8.97
CA HIS A 24 -5.11 -4.16 9.25
C HIS A 24 -5.03 -3.65 10.69
N SER A 25 -4.91 -4.57 11.66
CA SER A 25 -4.75 -4.23 13.07
C SER A 25 -3.52 -3.35 13.33
N GLN A 26 -2.37 -3.63 12.70
CA GLN A 26 -1.17 -2.79 12.84
C GLN A 26 -1.39 -1.36 12.32
N LEU A 27 -2.03 -1.23 11.15
CA LEU A 27 -2.26 0.07 10.50
C LEU A 27 -3.29 0.90 11.28
N ALA A 28 -4.40 0.29 11.70
CA ALA A 28 -5.45 0.95 12.45
C ALA A 28 -4.98 1.49 13.80
N HIS A 29 -3.99 0.84 14.42
CA HIS A 29 -3.44 1.23 15.72
C HIS A 29 -2.11 1.99 15.63
N ALA A 30 -1.68 2.39 14.43
CA ALA A 30 -0.45 3.15 14.24
C ALA A 30 -0.60 4.58 14.78
N ARG A 31 -0.06 4.83 15.98
CA ARG A 31 -0.15 6.16 16.63
C ARG A 31 1.02 7.09 16.30
N ARG A 32 2.19 6.53 15.99
CA ARG A 32 3.44 7.30 15.79
C ARG A 32 3.70 7.68 14.34
N THR A 33 3.04 7.01 13.41
CA THR A 33 3.20 7.20 11.97
C THR A 33 1.84 7.48 11.34
N ARG A 34 1.87 7.97 10.11
CA ARG A 34 0.72 8.02 9.22
C ARG A 34 0.87 6.89 8.19
N PRO A 35 0.28 5.72 8.44
CA PRO A 35 0.39 4.61 7.51
C PRO A 35 -0.33 4.91 6.19
N VAL A 36 0.30 4.57 5.07
CA VAL A 36 -0.33 4.48 3.75
C VAL A 36 -0.06 3.09 3.18
N VAL A 37 -1.02 2.51 2.48
CA VAL A 37 -0.87 1.20 1.84
C VAL A 37 -0.76 1.39 0.34
N ILE A 38 0.24 0.76 -0.27
CA ILE A 38 0.36 0.70 -1.73
C ILE A 38 0.24 -0.77 -2.13
N THR A 39 -0.71 -1.05 -3.01
CA THR A 39 -1.06 -2.41 -3.40
C THR A 39 -1.30 -2.55 -4.90
N GLN A 40 -1.32 -3.77 -5.42
CA GLN A 40 -1.76 -4.07 -6.79
C GLN A 40 -3.10 -4.83 -6.82
N SER A 41 -3.72 -5.06 -5.66
CA SER A 41 -5.04 -5.66 -5.53
C SER A 41 -5.60 -5.43 -4.13
N VAL A 42 -6.88 -5.07 -4.04
CA VAL A 42 -7.62 -4.92 -2.77
C VAL A 42 -8.68 -6.01 -2.70
N GLU A 43 -8.81 -6.64 -1.54
CA GLU A 43 -9.86 -7.61 -1.23
C GLU A 43 -10.72 -7.12 -0.05
N HIS A 44 -11.89 -7.72 0.20
CA HIS A 44 -12.69 -7.56 1.43
C HIS A 44 -12.71 -6.16 2.10
N ARG A 45 -12.82 -5.07 1.33
CA ARG A 45 -12.74 -3.69 1.84
C ARG A 45 -13.78 -3.38 2.89
N ASP A 46 -14.96 -3.98 2.74
CA ASP A 46 -16.09 -3.83 3.66
C ASP A 46 -15.82 -4.48 5.03
N VAL A 47 -14.91 -5.47 5.08
CA VAL A 47 -14.55 -6.19 6.31
C VAL A 47 -13.43 -5.48 7.06
N PHE A 48 -12.50 -4.85 6.33
CA PHE A 48 -11.29 -4.25 6.89
C PHE A 48 -11.15 -2.78 6.44
N PRO A 49 -11.98 -1.87 6.99
CA PRO A 49 -11.98 -0.49 6.55
C PRO A 49 -10.63 0.17 6.87
N PHE A 50 -9.98 0.69 5.82
CA PHE A 50 -8.79 1.51 5.90
C PHE A 50 -8.78 2.47 4.71
N GLU A 51 -8.62 3.77 4.97
CA GLU A 51 -8.85 4.81 3.97
C GLU A 51 -7.61 5.11 3.12
N GLN A 52 -6.42 5.09 3.72
CA GLN A 52 -5.17 5.44 3.06
C GLN A 52 -4.61 4.28 2.20
N VAL A 53 -5.38 3.84 1.19
CA VAL A 53 -5.02 2.73 0.28
C VAL A 53 -4.88 3.24 -1.15
N HIS A 54 -3.71 3.01 -1.75
CA HIS A 54 -3.41 3.30 -3.15
C HIS A 54 -3.33 1.99 -3.94
N ASP A 55 -4.35 1.72 -4.75
CA ASP A 55 -4.36 0.58 -5.66
C ASP A 55 -3.72 0.94 -7.02
N LEU A 56 -2.66 0.22 -7.36
CA LEU A 56 -1.90 0.34 -8.60
C LEU A 56 -2.31 -0.70 -9.65
N SER A 57 -3.32 -1.54 -9.38
CA SER A 57 -3.81 -2.60 -10.27
C SER A 57 -4.12 -2.11 -11.71
N GLY A 58 -4.62 -0.87 -11.85
CA GLY A 58 -4.93 -0.25 -13.13
C GLY A 58 -3.77 0.53 -13.78
N ARG A 59 -2.63 0.70 -13.10
CA ARG A 59 -1.52 1.55 -13.57
C ARG A 59 -0.40 0.78 -14.27
N THR A 60 -0.35 -0.55 -14.11
CA THR A 60 0.63 -1.42 -14.79
C THR A 60 -0.11 -2.47 -15.61
N PRO A 61 0.24 -2.69 -16.89
CA PRO A 61 -0.33 -3.79 -17.65
C PRO A 61 -0.07 -5.13 -16.92
N LYS A 62 -1.13 -5.88 -16.62
CA LYS A 62 -1.09 -7.19 -15.91
C LYS A 62 0.04 -8.13 -16.37
N PRO A 63 0.32 -8.32 -17.67
CA PRO A 63 1.42 -9.20 -18.09
C PRO A 63 2.80 -8.67 -17.67
N ILE A 64 3.01 -7.36 -17.66
CA ILE A 64 4.29 -6.74 -17.27
C ILE A 64 4.49 -6.82 -15.75
N ALA A 65 3.44 -6.60 -14.97
CA ALA A 65 3.48 -6.69 -13.50
C ALA A 65 3.79 -8.13 -13.02
N LEU A 66 3.16 -9.13 -13.64
CA LEU A 66 3.45 -10.54 -13.39
C LEU A 66 4.88 -10.89 -13.81
N LEU A 67 5.28 -10.51 -15.02
CA LEU A 67 6.62 -10.79 -15.53
C LEU A 67 7.72 -10.18 -14.66
N SER A 68 7.58 -8.92 -14.22
CA SER A 68 8.56 -8.28 -13.33
C SER A 68 8.64 -8.98 -11.97
N LYS A 69 7.50 -9.36 -11.40
CA LYS A 69 7.43 -10.07 -10.11
C LYS A 69 8.13 -11.42 -10.17
N TYR A 70 7.87 -12.20 -11.22
CA TYR A 70 8.35 -13.57 -11.34
C TYR A 70 9.75 -13.71 -11.99
N LEU A 71 10.14 -12.82 -12.90
CA LEU A 71 11.45 -12.90 -13.56
C LEU A 71 12.55 -12.11 -12.88
N ARG A 72 12.24 -11.00 -12.20
CA ARG A 72 13.28 -10.12 -11.61
C ARG A 72 13.30 -10.10 -10.09
N GLY A 73 12.28 -10.63 -9.42
CA GLY A 73 12.15 -10.49 -7.96
C GLY A 73 12.07 -9.03 -7.49
N HIS A 74 11.95 -8.08 -8.41
CA HIS A 74 11.96 -6.65 -8.17
C HIS A 74 10.71 -6.02 -8.75
N TYR A 75 9.98 -5.32 -7.88
CA TYR A 75 8.94 -4.41 -8.32
C TYR A 75 9.56 -3.13 -8.88
N PRO A 76 9.04 -2.57 -9.98
CA PRO A 76 9.50 -1.28 -10.48
C PRO A 76 9.24 -0.21 -9.42
N GLU A 77 10.27 0.50 -8.97
CA GLU A 77 10.20 1.41 -7.81
C GLU A 77 9.38 2.68 -8.10
N ALA A 78 9.50 3.22 -9.31
CA ALA A 78 8.92 4.50 -9.72
C ALA A 78 7.43 4.70 -9.33
N PRO A 79 6.50 3.76 -9.60
CA PRO A 79 5.10 3.93 -9.21
C PRO A 79 4.89 4.02 -7.68
N TYR A 80 5.69 3.33 -6.88
CA TYR A 80 5.60 3.39 -5.42
C TYR A 80 6.17 4.68 -4.87
N ARG A 81 7.30 5.13 -5.42
CA ARG A 81 7.96 6.38 -5.00
C ARG A 81 7.08 7.60 -5.26
N ARG A 82 6.38 7.67 -6.40
CA ARG A 82 5.43 8.76 -6.68
C ARG A 82 4.32 8.88 -5.64
N VAL A 83 3.75 7.75 -5.23
CA VAL A 83 2.71 7.76 -4.18
C VAL A 83 3.28 8.29 -2.86
N LEU A 84 4.49 7.87 -2.50
CA LEU A 84 5.17 8.40 -1.33
C LEU A 84 5.43 9.91 -1.43
N GLU A 85 5.91 10.40 -2.57
CA GLU A 85 6.14 11.82 -2.82
C GLU A 85 4.84 12.63 -2.68
N ASP A 86 3.74 12.19 -3.30
CA ASP A 86 2.42 12.83 -3.20
C ASP A 86 1.91 12.90 -1.75
N GLU A 87 2.16 11.85 -0.96
CA GLU A 87 1.77 11.75 0.44
C GLU A 87 2.73 12.47 1.39
N SER A 88 3.96 12.78 0.97
CA SER A 88 4.95 13.51 1.78
C SER A 88 4.73 15.02 1.78
N VAL A 89 3.97 15.52 0.79
CA VAL A 89 3.67 16.95 0.60
C VAL A 89 2.37 17.36 1.30
N ARG A 90 1.60 16.40 1.83
CA ARG A 90 0.32 16.59 2.53
C ARG A 90 0.49 16.66 4.03
#